data_AF-A0A5M3Z9X0-F1
#
_entry.id   AF-A0A5M3Z9X0-F1
#
_cell.length_a   1.000
_cell.length_b   1.000
_cell.length_c   1.000
_cell.angle_alpha   90.00
_cell.angle_beta   90.00
_cell.angle_gamma   90.00
#
_symmetry.space_group_name_H-M   'P 1'
#
loop_
_entity.id
_entity.type
_entity.pdbx_description
1 polymer ?
#
loop_
_entity_poly.entity_id
_entity_poly.type
_entity_poly.pdbx_seq_one_letter_code
_entity_poly.pdbx_strand_id
1 'polypeptide(L)'
;MTSHKTLDSPEAYAIAWITAHPIEMVAAEAMLDEEHTAPTGFTRHQTDANIYLRPPAVLLNALTSIQSDHERKCSKVPYFLQEMIEKNPSYAHQGFDNDRLFKPSCDHVLGPDCRGCDTADEIQRDRRDTTNPDIHYGTIVSGKTPVKYAITHDQIAANLGDDCLCFEMEAAGLMNHFPCLVIRGICDYADSHKNHQWQRYASATAAAYTKELLAYMPTAEVQETKRALEGLQSG
;
A
#
# COMPACT_ATOMS: atom_id res chain seq x y z
N MET A 1 27.72 -15.98 0.12
CA MET A 1 26.84 -16.79 -0.75
C MET A 1 25.58 -17.06 0.03
N THR A 2 24.58 -16.19 -0.10
CA THR A 2 23.22 -16.45 0.40
C THR A 2 22.68 -17.61 -0.42
N SER A 3 22.47 -18.76 0.21
CA SER A 3 21.87 -19.92 -0.43
C SER A 3 20.39 -19.62 -0.66
N HIS A 4 20.00 -19.25 -1.87
CA HIS A 4 18.59 -19.12 -2.23
C HIS A 4 17.94 -20.49 -2.08
N LYS A 5 17.04 -20.65 -1.11
CA LYS A 5 16.24 -21.88 -0.97
C LYS A 5 15.19 -21.89 -2.07
N THR A 6 15.20 -22.91 -2.92
CA THR A 6 14.08 -23.20 -3.81
C THR A 6 13.06 -24.02 -3.02
N LEU A 7 11.82 -23.55 -2.95
CA LEU A 7 10.71 -24.37 -2.44
C LEU A 7 10.16 -25.20 -3.62
N ASP A 8 9.94 -26.49 -3.37
CA ASP A 8 9.57 -27.47 -4.41
C ASP A 8 8.15 -27.26 -4.98
N SER A 9 7.34 -26.40 -4.36
CA SER A 9 5.98 -26.08 -4.82
C SER A 9 5.57 -24.65 -4.42
N PRO A 10 4.83 -23.92 -5.29
CA PRO A 10 4.13 -22.69 -4.91
C PRO A 10 3.20 -22.89 -3.71
N GLU A 11 2.79 -24.14 -3.45
CA GLU A 11 1.93 -24.54 -2.34
C GLU A 11 2.58 -24.43 -0.96
N ALA A 12 3.90 -24.23 -0.91
CA ALA A 12 4.63 -24.00 0.33
C ALA A 12 4.47 -22.56 0.85
N TYR A 13 3.98 -21.63 0.01
CA TYR A 13 3.72 -20.25 0.41
C TYR A 13 2.29 -20.11 0.93
N ALA A 14 2.15 -19.51 2.11
CA ALA A 14 0.86 -19.34 2.79
C ALA A 14 0.24 -17.95 2.56
N ILE A 15 1.08 -16.96 2.26
CA ILE A 15 0.69 -15.57 2.04
C ILE A 15 1.36 -15.09 0.76
N ALA A 16 0.61 -14.42 -0.10
CA ALA A 16 1.12 -13.77 -1.29
C ALA A 16 1.09 -12.25 -1.10
N TRP A 17 2.16 -11.59 -1.52
CA TRP A 17 2.24 -10.14 -1.61
C TRP A 17 2.33 -9.76 -3.08
N ILE A 18 1.46 -8.87 -3.54
CA ILE A 18 1.46 -8.40 -4.93
C ILE A 18 1.87 -6.93 -4.95
N THR A 19 2.82 -6.63 -5.83
CA THR A 19 3.30 -5.28 -6.10
C THR A 19 3.12 -4.97 -7.58
N ALA A 20 2.80 -3.73 -7.91
CA ALA A 20 2.58 -3.27 -9.29
C ALA A 20 3.84 -2.61 -9.88
N HIS A 21 4.69 -2.04 -9.02
CA HIS A 21 5.88 -1.30 -9.44
C HIS A 21 7.18 -1.87 -8.86
N PRO A 22 8.32 -1.79 -9.59
CA PRO A 22 9.61 -2.26 -9.09
C PRO A 22 10.03 -1.66 -7.74
N ILE A 23 9.69 -0.38 -7.50
CA ILE A 23 10.00 0.29 -6.22
C ILE A 23 9.23 -0.30 -5.03
N GLU A 24 8.02 -0.83 -5.27
CA GLU A 24 7.20 -1.50 -4.27
C GLU A 24 7.75 -2.90 -3.98
N MET A 25 8.20 -3.61 -5.01
CA MET A 25 8.84 -4.91 -4.88
C MET A 25 10.10 -4.83 -4.03
N VAL A 26 10.98 -3.86 -4.32
CA VAL A 26 12.20 -3.60 -3.51
C VAL A 26 11.84 -3.28 -2.06
N ALA A 27 10.75 -2.55 -1.81
CA ALA A 27 10.30 -2.27 -0.45
C ALA A 27 9.80 -3.52 0.28
N ALA A 28 9.04 -4.38 -0.41
CA ALA A 28 8.56 -5.63 0.14
C ALA A 28 9.73 -6.59 0.45
N GLU A 29 10.66 -6.76 -0.49
CA GLU A 29 11.85 -7.60 -0.33
C GLU A 29 12.74 -7.14 0.82
N ALA A 30 12.95 -5.83 0.96
CA ALA A 30 13.75 -5.26 2.06
C ALA A 30 13.17 -5.51 3.45
N MET A 31 11.86 -5.81 3.54
CA MET A 31 11.17 -6.11 4.80
C MET A 31 11.23 -7.59 5.20
N LEU A 32 11.53 -8.48 4.26
CA LEU A 32 11.54 -9.94 4.48
C LEU A 32 12.96 -10.46 4.78
N ASP A 33 13.03 -11.55 5.53
CA ASP A 33 14.31 -12.09 6.03
C ASP A 33 14.99 -13.06 5.05
N GLU A 34 14.22 -13.78 4.23
CA GLU A 34 14.70 -14.80 3.28
C GLU A 34 14.19 -14.52 1.86
N GLU A 35 15.07 -14.68 0.87
CA GLU A 35 14.73 -14.59 -0.56
C GLU A 35 14.73 -15.99 -1.19
N HIS A 36 13.65 -16.31 -1.90
CA HIS A 36 13.48 -17.59 -2.59
C HIS A 36 13.49 -17.38 -4.12
N THR A 37 14.03 -18.36 -4.86
CA THR A 37 13.89 -18.36 -6.32
C THR A 37 12.43 -18.59 -6.72
N ALA A 38 12.06 -18.16 -7.93
CA ALA A 38 10.73 -18.42 -8.50
C ALA A 38 10.35 -19.90 -8.36
N PRO A 39 9.15 -20.22 -7.84
CA PRO A 39 8.74 -21.60 -7.67
C PRO A 39 8.48 -22.26 -9.02
N THR A 40 8.83 -23.54 -9.13
CA THR A 40 8.59 -24.34 -10.35
C THR A 40 7.09 -24.57 -10.57
N GLY A 41 6.61 -24.45 -11.81
CA GLY A 41 5.22 -24.78 -12.18
C GLY A 41 4.20 -23.64 -12.14
N PHE A 42 4.61 -22.40 -11.90
CA PHE A 42 3.70 -21.25 -11.93
C PHE A 42 3.26 -20.89 -13.36
N THR A 43 1.95 -20.77 -13.60
CA THR A 43 1.37 -20.30 -14.87
C THR A 43 0.50 -19.06 -14.63
N ARG A 44 0.82 -17.94 -15.29
CA ARG A 44 0.05 -16.69 -15.19
C ARG A 44 -1.26 -16.79 -15.98
N HIS A 45 -2.40 -16.50 -15.33
CA HIS A 45 -3.71 -16.49 -15.97
C HIS A 45 -3.86 -15.29 -16.94
N GLN A 46 -4.53 -15.47 -18.09
CA GLN A 46 -4.50 -14.52 -19.22
C GLN A 46 -5.73 -13.60 -19.37
N THR A 47 -6.83 -13.84 -18.65
CA THR A 47 -8.05 -13.03 -18.78
C THR A 47 -8.67 -12.76 -17.42
N ASP A 48 -8.78 -11.47 -17.07
CA ASP A 48 -9.31 -10.98 -15.79
C ASP A 48 -10.61 -10.19 -16.02
N ALA A 49 -11.69 -10.58 -15.33
CA ALA A 49 -13.00 -9.92 -15.36
C ALA A 49 -13.35 -9.35 -13.97
N ASN A 50 -14.20 -8.31 -13.94
CA ASN A 50 -14.40 -7.42 -12.78
C ASN A 50 -15.53 -7.85 -11.82
N ILE A 51 -15.25 -8.43 -10.63
CA ILE A 51 -16.22 -8.72 -9.53
C ILE A 51 -15.53 -8.73 -8.15
N TYR A 52 -16.03 -8.04 -7.11
CA TYR A 52 -15.35 -7.82 -5.81
C TYR A 52 -15.57 -8.90 -4.71
N LEU A 53 -14.52 -9.32 -3.97
CA LEU A 53 -14.57 -10.29 -2.84
C LEU A 53 -14.07 -9.71 -1.49
N ARG A 54 -14.62 -10.19 -0.36
CA ARG A 54 -14.27 -9.76 1.01
C ARG A 54 -12.94 -10.37 1.50
N PRO A 55 -12.09 -9.68 2.30
CA PRO A 55 -10.86 -10.25 2.85
C PRO A 55 -11.08 -11.51 3.73
N PRO A 56 -10.11 -12.45 3.81
CA PRO A 56 -10.17 -13.61 4.70
C PRO A 56 -10.27 -13.22 6.18
N ALA A 57 -10.95 -14.05 6.97
CA ALA A 57 -11.12 -13.84 8.41
C ALA A 57 -9.79 -13.72 9.16
N VAL A 58 -8.77 -14.50 8.78
CA VAL A 58 -7.44 -14.44 9.41
C VAL A 58 -6.79 -13.04 9.27
N LEU A 59 -6.99 -12.36 8.14
CA LEU A 59 -6.51 -10.99 7.94
C LEU A 59 -7.31 -9.99 8.78
N LEU A 60 -8.63 -10.17 8.88
CA LEU A 60 -9.50 -9.29 9.68
C LEU A 60 -9.25 -9.44 11.19
N ASN A 61 -8.97 -10.65 11.65
CA ASN A 61 -8.60 -10.94 13.05
C ASN A 61 -7.24 -10.31 13.40
N ALA A 62 -6.25 -10.45 12.51
CA ALA A 62 -4.95 -9.81 12.66
C ALA A 62 -5.09 -8.28 12.71
N LEU A 63 -5.92 -7.69 11.85
CA LEU A 63 -6.24 -6.25 11.87
C LEU A 63 -6.86 -5.80 13.20
N THR A 64 -7.83 -6.54 13.70
CA THR A 64 -8.47 -6.22 14.98
C THR A 64 -7.45 -6.26 16.13
N SER A 65 -6.52 -7.22 16.08
CA SER A 65 -5.50 -7.41 17.10
C SER A 65 -4.46 -6.29 17.08
N ILE A 66 -3.91 -5.95 15.90
CA ILE A 66 -2.92 -4.88 15.77
C ILE A 66 -3.52 -3.51 16.11
N GLN A 67 -4.77 -3.23 15.72
CA GLN A 67 -5.49 -2.00 16.11
C GLN A 67 -5.59 -1.86 17.63
N SER A 68 -6.04 -2.92 18.31
CA SER A 68 -6.15 -2.94 19.78
C SER A 68 -4.79 -2.73 20.47
N ASP A 69 -3.72 -3.27 19.89
CA ASP A 69 -2.37 -3.10 20.44
C ASP A 69 -1.82 -1.69 20.18
N HIS A 70 -2.13 -1.07 19.04
CA HIS A 70 -1.74 0.31 18.72
C HIS A 70 -2.44 1.36 19.60
N GLU A 71 -3.64 1.07 20.13
CA GLU A 71 -4.27 1.90 21.17
C GLU A 71 -3.50 1.86 22.51
N ARG A 72 -2.72 0.81 22.74
CA ARG A 72 -2.01 0.58 24.02
C ARG A 72 -0.51 0.85 23.94
N LYS A 73 0.08 0.75 22.76
CA LYS A 73 1.53 0.73 22.52
C LYS A 73 1.82 1.44 21.20
N CYS A 74 3.02 1.98 21.06
CA CYS A 74 3.47 2.52 19.77
C CYS A 74 3.60 1.42 18.71
N SER A 75 3.23 1.74 17.47
CA SER A 75 3.47 0.89 16.30
C SER A 75 4.97 0.61 16.10
N LYS A 76 5.29 -0.56 15.56
CA LYS A 76 6.66 -0.93 15.14
C LYS A 76 7.02 -0.44 13.74
N VAL A 77 6.08 0.11 12.98
CA VAL A 77 6.32 0.67 11.64
C VAL A 77 7.52 1.62 11.59
N PRO A 78 7.68 2.62 12.51
CA PRO A 78 8.83 3.51 12.47
C PRO A 78 10.17 2.79 12.63
N TYR A 79 10.21 1.73 13.44
CA TYR A 79 11.41 0.92 13.64
C TYR A 79 11.77 0.16 12.35
N PHE A 80 10.81 -0.52 11.73
CA PHE A 80 11.05 -1.24 10.47
C PHE A 80 11.44 -0.29 9.32
N LEU A 81 10.82 0.90 9.27
CA LEU A 81 11.21 1.94 8.32
C LEU A 81 12.65 2.38 8.52
N GLN A 82 13.08 2.60 9.76
CA GLN A 82 14.45 2.98 10.06
C GLN A 82 15.44 1.91 9.57
N GLU A 83 15.22 0.64 9.90
CA GLU A 83 16.07 -0.47 9.45
C GLU A 83 16.16 -0.55 7.92
N MET A 84 15.04 -0.30 7.22
CA MET A 84 15.00 -0.29 5.76
C MET A 84 15.78 0.89 5.18
N ILE A 85 15.59 2.09 5.73
CA ILE A 85 16.20 3.33 5.25
C ILE A 85 17.71 3.31 5.44
N GLU A 86 18.21 2.73 6.53
CA GLU A 86 19.64 2.55 6.77
C GLU A 86 20.31 1.74 5.64
N LYS A 87 19.60 0.73 5.10
CA LYS A 87 20.08 -0.09 3.97
C LYS A 87 19.78 0.56 2.61
N ASN A 88 18.68 1.31 2.51
CA ASN A 88 18.18 1.90 1.27
C ASN A 88 17.80 3.37 1.48
N PRO A 89 18.77 4.31 1.54
CA PRO A 89 18.51 5.71 1.87
C PRO A 89 17.55 6.43 0.91
N SER A 90 17.38 5.94 -0.32
CA SER A 90 16.45 6.48 -1.32
C SER A 90 14.97 6.30 -0.94
N TYR A 91 14.67 5.52 0.09
CA TYR A 91 13.33 5.30 0.65
C TYR A 91 13.03 6.18 1.87
N ALA A 92 13.92 7.10 2.23
CA ALA A 92 13.72 8.01 3.35
C ALA A 92 12.51 8.95 3.16
N HIS A 93 12.00 9.48 4.28
CA HIS A 93 11.01 10.55 4.27
C HIS A 93 11.53 11.77 3.48
N GLN A 94 10.70 12.36 2.62
CA GLN A 94 11.14 13.40 1.67
C GLN A 94 11.28 14.79 2.30
N GLY A 95 10.90 14.95 3.57
CA GLY A 95 10.96 16.22 4.30
C GLY A 95 9.65 17.01 4.21
N PHE A 96 9.40 17.85 5.21
CA PHE A 96 8.13 18.57 5.32
C PHE A 96 7.91 19.58 4.19
N ASP A 97 8.97 20.21 3.68
CA ASP A 97 8.89 21.20 2.59
C ASP A 97 8.45 20.58 1.25
N ASN A 98 8.51 19.25 1.14
CA ASN A 98 8.12 18.48 -0.03
C ASN A 98 6.68 17.94 0.06
N ASP A 99 6.00 18.15 1.19
CA ASP A 99 4.58 17.85 1.41
C ASP A 99 3.72 19.10 1.13
N ARG A 100 3.46 19.34 -0.16
CA ARG A 100 2.74 20.51 -0.65
C ARG A 100 1.34 20.12 -1.10
N LEU A 101 0.34 20.84 -0.60
CA LEU A 101 -1.07 20.69 -0.96
C LEU A 101 -1.60 22.04 -1.47
N PHE A 102 -2.29 22.03 -2.61
CA PHE A 102 -2.83 23.23 -3.24
C PHE A 102 -4.35 23.28 -3.13
N LYS A 103 -4.93 24.47 -3.31
CA LYS A 103 -6.38 24.64 -3.39
C LYS A 103 -6.97 23.79 -4.53
N PRO A 104 -8.17 23.19 -4.36
CA PRO A 104 -8.77 22.35 -5.40
C PRO A 104 -9.02 23.03 -6.75
N SER A 105 -9.15 24.36 -6.76
CA SER A 105 -9.38 25.17 -7.96
C SER A 105 -8.11 25.44 -8.79
N CYS A 106 -6.94 25.05 -8.29
CA CYS A 106 -5.67 25.38 -8.90
C CYS A 106 -5.13 24.16 -9.65
N ASP A 107 -4.76 24.37 -10.91
CA ASP A 107 -4.17 23.32 -11.74
C ASP A 107 -2.64 23.41 -11.74
N HIS A 108 -2.00 22.24 -11.74
CA HIS A 108 -0.55 22.14 -11.84
C HIS A 108 -0.03 22.82 -13.12
N VAL A 109 0.94 23.71 -12.96
CA VAL A 109 1.67 24.35 -14.07
C VAL A 109 2.58 23.33 -14.74
N LEU A 110 2.43 23.10 -16.05
CA LEU A 110 3.20 22.10 -16.82
C LEU A 110 4.67 21.97 -16.38
N GLY A 111 5.05 20.77 -15.94
CA GLY A 111 6.38 20.47 -15.41
C GLY A 111 6.42 19.09 -14.75
N PRO A 112 7.62 18.62 -14.34
CA PRO A 112 7.77 17.33 -13.65
C PRO A 112 7.40 17.39 -12.16
N ASP A 113 7.24 18.59 -11.59
CA ASP A 113 6.95 18.83 -10.19
C ASP A 113 6.36 20.22 -9.95
N CYS A 114 5.98 20.49 -8.69
CA CYS A 114 5.29 21.69 -8.28
C CYS A 114 6.20 22.93 -8.10
N ARG A 115 7.48 22.91 -8.49
CA ARG A 115 8.37 24.08 -8.31
C ARG A 115 7.93 25.31 -9.10
N GLY A 116 7.18 25.09 -10.19
CA GLY A 116 6.57 26.16 -11.00
C GLY A 116 5.16 26.56 -10.58
N CYS A 117 4.57 25.91 -9.57
CA CYS A 117 3.23 26.22 -9.08
C CYS A 117 3.26 27.41 -8.12
N ASP A 118 2.20 28.21 -8.12
CA ASP A 118 2.11 29.41 -7.27
C ASP A 118 1.93 29.03 -5.80
N THR A 119 2.90 29.43 -4.98
CA THR A 119 2.89 29.22 -3.53
C THR A 119 1.72 29.92 -2.82
N ALA A 120 1.12 30.95 -3.43
CA ALA A 120 -0.06 31.64 -2.88
C ALA A 120 -1.32 30.76 -2.84
N ASP A 121 -1.31 29.68 -3.61
CA ASP A 121 -2.39 28.70 -3.66
C ASP A 121 -2.14 27.45 -2.82
N GLU A 122 -1.02 27.40 -2.10
CA GLU A 122 -0.75 26.34 -1.12
C GLU A 122 -1.62 26.50 0.12
N ILE A 123 -2.25 25.39 0.51
CA ILE A 123 -3.02 25.30 1.74
C ILE A 123 -2.05 25.24 2.91
N GLN A 124 -2.12 26.26 3.77
CA GLN A 124 -1.36 26.30 5.01
C GLN A 124 -1.92 25.26 5.99
N ARG A 125 -1.04 24.38 6.47
CA ARG A 125 -1.37 23.29 7.40
C ARG A 125 -0.39 23.31 8.56
N ASP A 126 -0.86 22.89 9.72
CA ASP A 126 0.02 22.71 10.87
C ASP A 126 1.09 21.67 10.55
N ARG A 127 2.33 21.98 10.92
CA ARG A 127 3.44 21.07 10.72
C ARG A 127 3.26 19.86 11.64
N ARG A 128 3.45 18.66 11.09
CA ARG A 128 3.44 17.42 11.89
C ARG A 128 4.59 17.44 12.90
N ASP A 129 4.33 16.91 14.09
CA ASP A 129 5.31 16.80 15.17
C ASP A 129 6.45 15.83 14.85
N THR A 130 6.16 14.82 14.02
CA THR A 130 7.12 13.77 13.67
C THR A 130 7.07 13.45 12.18
N THR A 131 8.09 12.75 11.70
CA THR A 131 8.12 12.13 10.36
C THR A 131 7.57 10.70 10.37
N ASN A 132 7.08 10.22 11.51
CA ASN A 132 6.52 8.87 11.59
C ASN A 132 5.18 8.83 10.84
N PRO A 133 4.89 7.73 10.14
CA PRO A 133 3.63 7.59 9.43
C PRO A 133 2.47 7.38 10.41
N ASP A 134 1.33 7.99 10.08
CA ASP A 134 0.05 7.72 10.72
C ASP A 134 -0.66 6.58 9.99
N ILE A 135 -1.37 5.73 10.75
CA ILE A 135 -2.09 4.57 10.22
C ILE A 135 -3.59 4.90 10.25
N HIS A 136 -4.23 4.80 9.08
CA HIS A 136 -5.66 5.04 8.93
C HIS A 136 -6.36 3.79 8.43
N TYR A 137 -7.59 3.57 8.91
CA TYR A 137 -8.43 2.45 8.54
C TYR A 137 -9.73 2.97 7.97
N GLY A 138 -10.07 2.57 6.74
CA GLY A 138 -11.27 3.05 6.06
C GLY A 138 -11.31 2.63 4.61
N THR A 139 -12.16 3.30 3.84
CA THR A 139 -12.43 2.91 2.46
C THR A 139 -11.34 3.40 1.53
N ILE A 140 -10.79 2.48 0.73
CA ILE A 140 -9.87 2.77 -0.38
C ILE A 140 -10.67 2.65 -1.67
N VAL A 141 -10.75 3.73 -2.44
CA VAL A 141 -11.49 3.77 -3.70
C VAL A 141 -10.59 3.34 -4.84
N SER A 142 -11.03 2.30 -5.56
CA SER A 142 -10.27 1.71 -6.65
C SER A 142 -10.83 2.07 -8.02
N GLY A 143 -9.97 2.45 -8.97
CA GLY A 143 -10.41 2.80 -10.32
C GLY A 143 -9.33 2.62 -11.40
N LYS A 144 -9.74 2.31 -12.64
CA LYS A 144 -8.79 2.10 -13.76
C LYS A 144 -8.07 3.36 -14.23
N THR A 145 -8.58 4.53 -13.87
CA THR A 145 -8.08 5.83 -14.33
C THR A 145 -7.62 6.61 -13.10
N PRO A 146 -6.45 7.27 -13.16
CA PRO A 146 -6.01 8.09 -12.03
C PRO A 146 -6.99 9.24 -11.83
N VAL A 147 -7.34 9.52 -10.58
CA VAL A 147 -7.99 10.78 -10.22
C VAL A 147 -6.92 11.86 -10.34
N LYS A 148 -7.15 12.81 -11.25
CA LYS A 148 -6.16 13.83 -11.66
C LYS A 148 -6.56 15.25 -11.25
N TYR A 149 -7.73 15.42 -10.66
CA TYR A 149 -8.26 16.74 -10.34
C TYR A 149 -8.93 16.66 -8.98
N ALA A 150 -8.59 17.61 -8.11
CA ALA A 150 -9.15 17.69 -6.76
C ALA A 150 -10.68 17.79 -6.76
N ILE A 151 -11.27 18.48 -7.76
CA ILE A 151 -12.73 18.54 -7.91
C ILE A 151 -13.34 17.15 -8.16
N THR A 152 -12.68 16.31 -8.97
CA THR A 152 -13.15 14.93 -9.22
C THR A 152 -13.01 14.07 -7.96
N HIS A 153 -11.90 14.23 -7.23
CA HIS A 153 -11.70 13.62 -5.91
C HIS A 153 -12.86 13.97 -4.95
N ASP A 154 -13.14 15.25 -4.78
CA ASP A 154 -14.16 15.74 -3.85
C ASP A 154 -15.57 15.28 -4.24
N GLN A 155 -15.88 15.24 -5.54
CA GLN A 155 -17.14 14.72 -6.06
C GLN A 155 -17.30 13.22 -5.76
N ILE A 156 -16.24 12.42 -5.93
CA ILE A 156 -16.31 10.99 -5.63
C ILE A 156 -16.46 10.78 -4.13
N ALA A 157 -15.67 11.49 -3.31
CA ALA A 157 -15.79 11.43 -1.86
C ALA A 157 -17.21 11.79 -1.38
N ALA A 158 -17.77 12.89 -1.87
CA ALA A 158 -19.13 13.32 -1.53
C ALA A 158 -20.22 12.29 -1.92
N ASN A 159 -20.01 11.53 -3.00
CA ASN A 159 -20.96 10.51 -3.45
C ASN A 159 -20.83 9.18 -2.69
N LEU A 160 -19.64 8.85 -2.19
CA LEU A 160 -19.36 7.60 -1.48
C LEU A 160 -19.52 7.72 0.05
N GLY A 161 -19.60 8.95 0.57
CA GLY A 161 -19.68 9.27 1.99
C GLY A 161 -18.31 9.58 2.61
N ASP A 162 -18.33 10.04 3.86
CA ASP A 162 -17.15 10.57 4.57
C ASP A 162 -16.05 9.52 4.90
N ASP A 163 -16.29 8.24 4.60
CA ASP A 163 -15.38 7.14 4.92
C ASP A 163 -14.31 6.87 3.82
N CYS A 164 -14.33 7.65 2.73
CA CYS A 164 -13.34 7.56 1.65
C CYS A 164 -12.00 8.20 2.09
N LEU A 165 -10.96 7.38 2.27
CA LEU A 165 -9.66 7.84 2.74
C LEU A 165 -8.65 8.09 1.62
N CYS A 166 -8.63 7.26 0.58
CA CYS A 166 -7.69 7.42 -0.53
C CYS A 166 -8.16 6.73 -1.81
N PHE A 167 -7.43 7.02 -2.89
CA PHE A 167 -7.68 6.53 -4.24
C PHE A 167 -6.47 5.76 -4.74
N GLU A 168 -6.70 4.67 -5.45
CA GLU A 168 -5.65 3.89 -6.08
C GLU A 168 -6.16 3.20 -7.35
N MET A 169 -5.24 2.62 -8.14
CA MET A 169 -5.59 2.13 -9.48
C MET A 169 -5.33 0.64 -9.72
N GLU A 170 -4.62 -0.03 -8.82
CA GLU A 170 -4.07 -1.36 -9.08
C GLU A 170 -4.84 -2.48 -8.38
N ALA A 171 -5.46 -2.19 -7.23
CA ALA A 171 -6.16 -3.20 -6.44
C ALA A 171 -7.49 -3.62 -7.08
N ALA A 172 -8.12 -2.78 -7.90
CA ALA A 172 -9.35 -3.08 -8.63
C ALA A 172 -9.23 -4.34 -9.51
N GLY A 173 -8.04 -4.64 -10.03
CA GLY A 173 -7.82 -5.86 -10.83
C GLY A 173 -7.60 -7.11 -9.97
N LEU A 174 -7.01 -6.93 -8.78
CA LEU A 174 -6.52 -8.02 -7.92
C LEU A 174 -7.57 -8.53 -6.93
N MET A 175 -8.31 -7.62 -6.28
CA MET A 175 -9.33 -7.93 -5.24
C MET A 175 -10.50 -8.79 -5.73
N ASN A 176 -10.55 -9.05 -7.03
CA ASN A 176 -11.65 -9.74 -7.68
C ASN A 176 -11.44 -11.24 -7.85
N HIS A 177 -10.20 -11.70 -7.66
CA HIS A 177 -9.79 -13.07 -7.94
C HIS A 177 -9.49 -13.86 -6.67
N PHE A 178 -9.12 -13.15 -5.61
CA PHE A 178 -8.88 -13.74 -4.31
C PHE A 178 -9.26 -12.73 -3.22
N PRO A 179 -9.90 -13.20 -2.13
CA PRO A 179 -9.99 -12.45 -0.89
C PRO A 179 -8.63 -11.86 -0.48
N CYS A 180 -8.51 -10.54 -0.44
CA CYS A 180 -7.28 -9.90 0.03
C CYS A 180 -7.54 -8.63 0.83
N LEU A 181 -6.58 -8.26 1.67
CA LEU A 181 -6.52 -6.97 2.33
C LEU A 181 -5.67 -6.01 1.50
N VAL A 182 -6.13 -4.77 1.31
CA VAL A 182 -5.37 -3.72 0.63
C VAL A 182 -4.70 -2.83 1.67
N ILE A 183 -3.39 -2.62 1.50
CA ILE A 183 -2.57 -1.72 2.31
C ILE A 183 -1.92 -0.72 1.35
N ARG A 184 -2.09 0.58 1.61
CA ARG A 184 -1.56 1.65 0.77
C ARG A 184 -0.74 2.64 1.58
N GLY A 185 0.43 2.99 1.08
CA GLY A 185 1.15 4.19 1.48
C GLY A 185 0.71 5.35 0.59
N ILE A 186 0.61 6.55 1.17
CA ILE A 186 0.15 7.75 0.45
C ILE A 186 1.36 8.44 -0.19
N CYS A 187 1.28 8.73 -1.49
CA CYS A 187 2.35 9.38 -2.25
C CYS A 187 1.93 10.67 -2.96
N ASP A 188 0.64 10.95 -3.08
CA ASP A 188 0.10 12.20 -3.60
C ASP A 188 -1.33 12.43 -3.07
N TYR A 189 -1.93 13.55 -3.49
CA TYR A 189 -3.25 14.00 -3.06
C TYR A 189 -4.38 13.67 -4.04
N ALA A 190 -4.15 12.76 -5.01
CA ALA A 190 -5.12 12.43 -6.04
C ALA A 190 -5.63 13.66 -6.83
N ASP A 191 -4.76 14.65 -7.02
CA ASP A 191 -5.03 15.89 -7.73
C ASP A 191 -4.09 16.06 -8.94
N SER A 192 -4.02 17.27 -9.49
CA SER A 192 -3.15 17.55 -10.64
C SER A 192 -1.68 17.67 -10.24
N HIS A 193 -1.37 17.78 -8.94
CA HIS A 193 -0.05 18.05 -8.38
C HIS A 193 0.69 16.76 -8.01
N LYS A 194 0.99 15.94 -9.02
CA LYS A 194 1.70 14.67 -8.82
C LYS A 194 3.03 14.86 -8.12
N ASN A 195 3.28 14.01 -7.12
CA ASN A 195 4.45 14.12 -6.25
C ASN A 195 5.27 12.83 -6.21
N HIS A 196 5.87 12.47 -7.35
CA HIS A 196 6.53 11.18 -7.56
C HIS A 196 7.68 10.86 -6.59
N GLN A 197 8.28 11.87 -5.95
CA GLN A 197 9.34 11.67 -4.95
C GLN A 197 8.88 10.88 -3.73
N TRP A 198 7.59 10.93 -3.37
CA TRP A 198 7.05 10.21 -2.21
C TRP A 198 6.79 8.74 -2.47
N GLN A 199 6.79 8.27 -3.73
CA GLN A 199 6.43 6.89 -4.05
C GLN A 199 7.30 5.86 -3.30
N ARG A 200 8.62 6.10 -3.21
CA ARG A 200 9.51 5.20 -2.48
C ARG A 200 9.16 5.16 -0.98
N TYR A 201 9.04 6.31 -0.34
CA TYR A 201 8.66 6.38 1.08
C TYR A 201 7.29 5.75 1.35
N ALA A 202 6.32 5.98 0.47
CA ALA A 202 5.00 5.38 0.54
C ALA A 202 5.06 3.85 0.42
N SER A 203 5.83 3.32 -0.54
CA SER A 203 6.07 1.88 -0.67
C SER A 203 6.72 1.28 0.58
N ALA A 204 7.75 1.94 1.13
CA ALA A 204 8.39 1.50 2.38
C ALA A 204 7.41 1.48 3.55
N THR A 205 6.57 2.50 3.67
CA THR A 205 5.58 2.61 4.76
C THR A 205 4.53 1.51 4.67
N ALA A 206 3.99 1.28 3.47
CA ALA A 206 3.06 0.16 3.23
C ALA A 206 3.73 -1.18 3.58
N ALA A 207 4.99 -1.35 3.18
CA ALA A 207 5.71 -2.59 3.41
C ALA A 207 6.02 -2.83 4.90
N ALA A 208 6.43 -1.79 5.63
CA ALA A 208 6.65 -1.84 7.06
C ALA A 208 5.37 -2.21 7.84
N TYR A 209 4.23 -1.62 7.46
CA TYR A 209 2.95 -1.95 8.07
C TYR A 209 2.55 -3.41 7.78
N THR A 210 2.72 -3.87 6.54
CA THR A 210 2.46 -5.28 6.20
C THR A 210 3.33 -6.21 7.04
N LYS A 211 4.63 -5.92 7.19
CA LYS A 211 5.54 -6.69 8.05
C LYS A 211 5.03 -6.78 9.48
N GLU A 212 4.58 -5.66 10.05
CA GLU A 212 4.01 -5.64 11.40
C GLU A 212 2.73 -6.49 11.49
N LEU A 213 1.81 -6.34 10.54
CA LEU A 213 0.55 -7.07 10.48
C LEU A 213 0.77 -8.59 10.44
N LEU A 214 1.74 -9.07 9.66
CA LEU A 214 2.06 -10.49 9.54
C LEU A 214 2.42 -11.13 10.89
N ALA A 215 2.98 -10.37 11.83
CA ALA A 215 3.31 -10.86 13.17
C ALA A 215 2.07 -11.15 14.04
N TYR A 216 0.89 -10.68 13.64
CA TYR A 216 -0.38 -10.94 14.32
C TYR A 216 -1.20 -12.07 13.67
N MET A 217 -0.66 -12.75 12.65
CA MET A 217 -1.34 -13.85 11.97
C MET A 217 -0.88 -15.21 12.54
N PRO A 218 -1.76 -15.97 13.24
CA PRO A 218 -1.40 -17.28 13.74
C PRO A 218 -1.17 -18.27 12.60
N THR A 219 -0.02 -18.93 12.55
CA THR A 219 0.34 -19.87 11.47
C THR A 219 -0.72 -20.97 11.27
N ALA A 220 -1.35 -21.43 12.34
CA ALA A 220 -2.42 -22.44 12.29
C ALA A 220 -3.66 -21.92 11.53
N GLU A 221 -4.13 -20.70 11.82
CA GLU A 221 -5.28 -20.10 11.13
C GLU A 221 -4.98 -19.81 9.65
N VAL A 222 -3.73 -19.47 9.33
CA VAL A 222 -3.30 -19.26 7.94
C VAL A 222 -3.35 -20.57 7.15
N GLN A 223 -2.92 -21.68 7.75
CA GLN A 223 -2.93 -23.01 7.11
C GLN A 223 -4.36 -23.52 6.84
N GLU A 224 -5.32 -23.15 7.69
CA GLU A 224 -6.74 -23.52 7.56
C GLU A 224 -7.53 -22.61 6.59
N THR A 225 -6.95 -21.48 6.18
CA THR A 225 -7.59 -20.54 5.26
C THR A 225 -7.56 -21.08 3.83
N LYS A 226 -8.69 -21.01 3.11
CA LYS A 226 -8.77 -21.38 1.69
C LYS A 226 -7.72 -20.62 0.88
N ARG A 227 -7.00 -21.34 0.02
CA ARG A 227 -5.91 -20.76 -0.77
C ARG A 227 -6.46 -19.85 -1.86
N ALA A 228 -5.72 -18.78 -2.16
CA ALA A 228 -6.08 -17.85 -3.23
C ALA A 228 -6.30 -18.56 -4.59
N LEU A 229 -5.46 -19.56 -4.91
CA LEU A 229 -5.55 -20.34 -6.15
C LEU A 229 -6.75 -21.29 -6.20
N GLU A 230 -7.23 -21.79 -5.06
CA GLU A 230 -8.42 -22.67 -5.00
C GLU A 230 -9.72 -21.86 -5.17
N GLY A 231 -9.70 -20.58 -4.76
CA GLY A 231 -10.79 -19.63 -5.03
C GLY A 231 -11.03 -19.39 -6.52
N LEU A 232 -9.97 -19.44 -7.34
CA LEU A 232 -10.04 -19.24 -8.80
C LEU A 232 -10.72 -20.38 -9.57
N GLN A 233 -10.69 -21.61 -9.03
CA GLN A 233 -11.22 -22.80 -9.72
C GLN A 233 -12.70 -23.07 -9.42
N SER A 234 -13.28 -22.34 -8.48
CA SER A 234 -14.63 -22.58 -7.94
C SER A 234 -15.69 -21.59 -8.46
N GLY A 235 -15.33 -20.75 -9.43
CA GLY A 235 -16.17 -19.66 -9.97
C GLY A 235 -16.44 -19.79 -11.46
#